data_AF-A0A662H6A3-F1
#
_entry.id   AF-A0A662H6A3-F1
#
_cell.length_a   1.000
_cell.length_b   1.000
_cell.length_c   1.000
_cell.angle_alpha   90.00
_cell.angle_beta   90.00
_cell.angle_gamma   90.00
#
_symmetry.space_group_name_H-M   'P 1'
#
loop_
_entity.id
_entity.type
_entity.pdbx_description
1 polymer ?
#
loop_
_entity_poly.entity_id
_entity_poly.type
_entity_poly.pdbx_seq_one_letter_code
_entity_poly.pdbx_strand_id
1 'polypeptide(L)'
;YSGDVLSGVESFKNSILLVKANINLILLSFFLLMVQWACGIMVPYNVFHSLNCNVGFWLLSLAYPLYGVIDNIPLGIPVNAGLLDTAMITTFILLGIEKNTAVAATLVTRFITVVFEAILTSSISLTFGIRSILVELKK
;
A
#
# COMPACT_ATOMS: atom_id res chain seq x y z
N TYR A 1 14.04 -31.89 -17.20
CA TYR A 1 14.19 -30.44 -16.98
C TYR A 1 13.69 -29.58 -18.14
N SER A 2 14.01 -29.86 -19.42
CA SER A 2 13.55 -29.00 -20.54
C SER A 2 12.03 -29.01 -20.81
N GLY A 3 11.31 -30.08 -20.46
CA GLY A 3 9.84 -30.17 -20.64
C GLY A 3 9.04 -29.26 -19.69
N ASP A 4 9.62 -28.89 -18.55
CA ASP A 4 8.94 -28.12 -17.50
C ASP A 4 9.04 -26.60 -17.74
N VAL A 5 10.11 -26.17 -18.41
CA VAL A 5 10.27 -24.78 -18.87
C VAL A 5 9.34 -24.49 -20.04
N LEU A 6 9.20 -25.44 -20.98
CA LEU A 6 8.36 -25.28 -22.16
C LEU A 6 6.87 -25.21 -21.78
N SER A 7 6.43 -26.06 -20.84
CA SER A 7 5.07 -26.05 -20.29
C SER A 7 4.78 -24.75 -19.54
N GLY A 8 5.75 -24.23 -18.77
CA GLY A 8 5.65 -22.93 -18.10
C GLY A 8 5.45 -21.77 -19.08
N VAL A 9 6.22 -21.74 -20.18
CA VAL A 9 6.09 -20.71 -21.24
C VAL A 9 4.74 -20.81 -21.95
N GLU A 10 4.25 -22.01 -22.23
CA GLU A 10 2.96 -22.22 -22.88
C GLU A 10 1.79 -21.80 -21.97
N SER A 11 1.86 -22.14 -20.68
CA SER A 11 0.89 -21.69 -19.67
C SER A 11 0.87 -20.16 -19.52
N PHE A 12 2.05 -19.52 -19.51
CA PHE A 12 2.15 -18.07 -19.49
C PHE A 12 1.53 -17.42 -20.74
N LYS A 13 1.83 -17.96 -21.93
CA LYS A 13 1.22 -17.50 -23.19
C LYS A 13 -0.31 -17.59 -23.15
N ASN A 14 -0.84 -18.72 -22.67
CA ASN A 14 -2.29 -18.91 -22.54
C ASN A 14 -2.90 -17.91 -21.55
N SER A 15 -2.22 -17.62 -20.44
CA SER A 15 -2.64 -16.62 -19.47
C SER A 15 -2.69 -15.21 -20.07
N ILE A 16 -1.70 -14.83 -20.87
CA ILE A 16 -1.70 -13.53 -21.57
C ILE A 16 -2.84 -13.43 -22.59
N LEU A 17 -3.17 -14.52 -23.29
CA LEU A 17 -4.31 -14.55 -24.21
C LEU A 17 -5.63 -14.35 -23.45
N LEU A 18 -5.79 -14.97 -22.28
CA LEU A 18 -6.96 -14.78 -21.42
C LEU A 18 -7.07 -13.34 -20.90
N VAL A 19 -5.95 -12.73 -20.49
CA VAL A 19 -5.87 -11.31 -20.09
C VAL A 19 -6.32 -10.41 -21.24
N LYS A 20 -5.85 -10.67 -22.46
CA LYS A 20 -6.22 -9.88 -23.65
C LYS A 20 -7.70 -10.02 -23.99
N ALA A 21 -8.28 -11.22 -23.85
CA ALA A 21 -9.71 -11.44 -24.05
C ALA A 21 -10.57 -10.71 -23.01
N ASN A 22 -10.03 -10.47 -21.81
CA ASN A 22 -10.74 -9.83 -20.69
C ASN A 22 -10.16 -8.46 -20.33
N ILE A 23 -9.71 -7.68 -21.32
CA ILE A 23 -9.05 -6.38 -21.10
C ILE A 23 -9.90 -5.41 -20.27
N ASN A 24 -11.23 -5.50 -20.36
CA ASN A 24 -12.15 -4.68 -19.56
C ASN A 24 -11.95 -4.88 -18.05
N LEU A 25 -11.66 -6.11 -17.61
CA LEU A 25 -11.39 -6.39 -16.20
C LEU A 25 -10.05 -5.79 -15.78
N ILE A 26 -9.03 -5.83 -16.64
CA ILE A 26 -7.73 -5.20 -16.37
C ILE A 26 -7.85 -3.68 -16.25
N LEU A 27 -8.62 -3.06 -17.14
CA LEU A 27 -8.91 -1.63 -17.08
C LEU A 27 -9.66 -1.26 -15.79
N LEU A 28 -10.63 -2.10 -15.38
CA LEU A 28 -11.32 -1.92 -14.11
C LEU A 28 -10.35 -2.05 -12.93
N SER A 29 -9.47 -3.05 -12.91
CA SER A 29 -8.45 -3.19 -11.87
C SER A 29 -7.52 -1.98 -11.79
N PHE A 30 -7.10 -1.45 -12.94
CA PHE A 30 -6.29 -0.23 -13.00
C PHE A 30 -7.05 0.99 -12.45
N PHE A 31 -8.33 1.13 -12.80
CA PHE A 31 -9.17 2.19 -12.24
C PHE A 31 -9.33 2.07 -10.72
N LEU A 32 -9.56 0.85 -10.20
CA LEU A 32 -9.66 0.59 -8.76
C LEU A 32 -8.34 0.94 -8.05
N LEU A 33 -7.19 0.68 -8.67
CA LEU A 33 -5.89 1.08 -8.15
C LEU A 33 -5.76 2.61 -8.06
N MET A 34 -6.22 3.35 -9.07
CA MET A 34 -6.24 4.82 -9.02
C MET A 34 -7.13 5.36 -7.89
N VAL A 35 -8.30 4.74 -7.68
CA VAL A 35 -9.19 5.09 -6.56
C VAL A 35 -8.53 4.79 -5.22
N GLN A 36 -7.88 3.63 -5.08
CA GLN A 36 -7.13 3.26 -3.88
C GLN A 36 -6.05 4.30 -3.57
N TRP A 37 -5.29 4.75 -4.58
CA TRP A 37 -4.27 5.78 -4.40
C TRP A 37 -4.87 7.13 -4.01
N ALA A 38 -5.96 7.55 -4.64
CA ALA A 38 -6.66 8.78 -4.26
C ALA A 38 -7.14 8.74 -2.81
N CYS A 39 -7.72 7.63 -2.37
CA CYS A 39 -8.10 7.41 -0.97
C CYS A 39 -6.88 7.42 -0.04
N GLY A 40 -5.76 6.82 -0.46
CA GLY A 40 -4.50 6.83 0.27
C GLY A 40 -3.94 8.24 0.50
N ILE A 41 -3.98 9.10 -0.53
CA ILE A 41 -3.57 10.51 -0.45
C ILE A 41 -4.49 11.31 0.49
N MET A 42 -5.78 10.93 0.53
CA MET A 42 -6.77 11.62 1.36
C MET A 42 -6.46 11.53 2.86
N VAL A 43 -5.74 10.48 3.30
CA VAL A 43 -5.33 10.31 4.71
C VAL A 43 -4.40 11.44 5.16
N PRO A 44 -3.18 11.61 4.61
CA PRO A 44 -2.31 12.72 4.99
C PRO A 44 -2.94 14.08 4.65
N TYR A 45 -3.76 14.19 3.59
CA TYR A 45 -4.49 15.44 3.28
C TYR A 45 -5.39 15.88 4.43
N ASN A 46 -6.22 14.98 4.95
CA ASN A 46 -7.09 15.28 6.10
C ASN A 46 -6.28 15.55 7.37
N VAL A 47 -5.16 14.85 7.57
CA VAL A 47 -4.26 15.10 8.70
C VAL A 47 -3.65 16.51 8.62
N PHE A 48 -3.11 16.92 7.46
CA PHE A 48 -2.59 18.28 7.27
C PHE A 48 -3.67 19.34 7.53
N HIS A 49 -4.88 19.11 7.01
CA HIS A 49 -6.00 20.01 7.26
C HIS A 49 -6.35 20.11 8.75
N SER A 50 -6.31 18.99 9.49
CA SER A 50 -6.54 18.96 10.94
C SER A 50 -5.46 19.70 11.75
N LEU A 51 -4.24 19.79 11.22
CA LEU A 51 -3.13 20.53 11.79
C LEU A 51 -3.15 22.02 11.41
N ASN A 52 -4.25 22.51 10.81
CA ASN A 52 -4.38 23.86 10.26
C ASN A 52 -3.32 24.19 9.19
N CYS A 53 -2.78 23.18 8.50
CA CYS A 53 -1.83 23.33 7.42
C CYS A 53 -2.52 23.05 6.08
N ASN A 54 -2.74 24.09 5.27
CA ASN A 54 -3.42 23.95 3.99
C ASN A 54 -2.45 23.46 2.90
N VAL A 55 -2.25 22.15 2.84
CA VAL A 55 -1.45 21.52 1.79
C VAL A 55 -2.38 21.08 0.66
N GLY A 56 -2.09 21.52 -0.57
CA GLY A 56 -2.90 21.15 -1.73
C GLY A 56 -2.89 19.65 -2.01
N PHE A 57 -4.05 19.08 -2.32
CA PHE A 57 -4.19 17.66 -2.68
C PHE A 57 -3.21 17.22 -3.77
N TRP A 58 -3.04 18.05 -4.81
CA TRP A 58 -2.12 17.77 -5.91
C TRP A 58 -0.65 17.71 -5.46
N LEU A 59 -0.24 18.52 -4.49
CA LEU A 59 1.11 18.48 -3.95
C LEU A 59 1.37 17.17 -3.19
N LEU A 60 0.38 16.72 -2.41
CA LEU A 60 0.44 15.41 -1.74
C LEU A 60 0.37 14.25 -2.73
N SER A 61 -0.35 14.40 -3.84
CA SER A 61 -0.39 13.39 -4.90
C SER A 61 0.97 13.18 -5.56
N LEU A 62 1.82 14.21 -5.61
CA LEU A 62 3.22 14.10 -6.06
C LEU A 62 4.11 13.43 -4.98
N ALA A 63 3.84 13.69 -3.70
CA ALA A 63 4.55 13.09 -2.58
C ALA A 63 4.32 11.57 -2.49
N TYR A 64 3.07 11.15 -2.73
CA TYR A 64 2.60 9.79 -2.47
C TYR A 64 3.40 8.70 -3.21
N PRO A 65 3.69 8.80 -4.52
CA PRO A 65 4.58 7.85 -5.19
C PRO A 65 6.00 7.82 -4.60
N LEU A 66 6.55 8.95 -4.15
CA LEU A 66 7.94 9.02 -3.68
C LEU A 66 8.17 8.16 -2.44
N TYR A 67 7.31 8.28 -1.43
CA TYR A 67 7.39 7.41 -0.26
C TYR A 67 6.71 6.04 -0.49
N GLY A 68 5.76 5.95 -1.42
CA GLY A 68 5.10 4.69 -1.78
C GLY A 68 6.05 3.67 -2.42
N VAL A 69 7.05 4.12 -3.17
CA VAL A 69 8.13 3.23 -3.67
C VAL A 69 8.92 2.63 -2.51
N ILE A 70 9.18 3.43 -1.46
CA ILE A 70 9.96 2.99 -0.30
C ILE A 70 9.18 1.95 0.52
N ASP A 71 7.85 2.06 0.57
CA ASP A 71 6.99 1.07 1.24
C ASP A 71 7.07 -0.33 0.58
N ASN A 72 7.40 -0.40 -0.71
CA ASN A 72 7.55 -1.66 -1.43
C ASN A 72 8.90 -2.35 -1.20
N ILE A 73 9.82 -1.75 -0.43
CA ILE A 73 11.14 -2.34 -0.15
C ILE A 73 11.06 -3.22 1.09
N PRO A 74 11.14 -4.56 0.97
CA PRO A 74 11.00 -5.45 2.11
C PRO A 74 12.31 -5.53 2.90
N LEU A 75 12.48 -4.66 3.91
CA LEU A 75 13.64 -4.71 4.80
C LEU A 75 13.49 -5.67 5.99
N GLY A 76 12.38 -6.42 6.05
CA GLY A 76 12.08 -7.33 7.18
C GLY A 76 11.75 -6.60 8.48
N ILE A 77 11.59 -5.27 8.44
CA ILE A 77 11.13 -4.46 9.57
C ILE A 77 9.61 -4.47 9.57
N PRO A 78 8.95 -4.85 10.68
CA PRO A 78 7.49 -4.79 10.76
C PRO A 78 6.96 -3.40 10.42
N VAL A 79 6.01 -3.36 9.48
CA VAL A 79 5.32 -2.13 9.05
C VAL A 79 6.28 -1.05 8.52
N ASN A 80 7.50 -1.41 8.13
CA ASN A 80 8.55 -0.47 7.67
C ASN A 80 8.78 0.71 8.63
N ALA A 81 8.63 0.46 9.94
CA ALA A 81 8.77 1.48 10.98
C ALA A 81 10.14 2.17 10.89
N GLY A 82 10.16 3.50 11.05
CA GLY A 82 11.35 4.34 10.93
C GLY A 82 11.75 4.65 9.49
N LEU A 83 11.82 3.66 8.60
CA LEU A 83 12.20 3.89 7.20
C LEU A 83 11.13 4.70 6.46
N LEU A 84 9.88 4.21 6.46
CA LEU A 84 8.80 4.90 5.76
C LEU A 84 8.53 6.27 6.40
N ASP A 85 8.64 6.37 7.72
CA ASP A 85 8.45 7.61 8.45
C ASP A 85 9.49 8.66 8.02
N THR A 86 10.76 8.27 7.91
CA THR A 86 11.84 9.13 7.43
C THR A 86 11.60 9.57 5.98
N ALA A 87 11.16 8.65 5.13
CA ALA A 87 10.84 8.93 3.73
C ALA A 87 9.71 9.95 3.60
N MET A 88 8.62 9.76 4.34
CA MET A 88 7.47 10.67 4.36
C MET A 88 7.86 12.07 4.86
N ILE A 89 8.54 12.14 6.02
CA ILE A 89 9.02 13.42 6.59
C ILE A 89 9.92 14.16 5.60
N THR A 90 10.89 13.46 5.02
CA THR A 90 11.83 14.04 4.06
C THR A 90 11.08 14.55 2.82
N THR A 91 10.16 13.76 2.29
CA THR A 91 9.35 14.15 1.13
C THR A 91 8.52 15.40 1.42
N PHE A 92 7.87 15.47 2.57
CA PHE A 92 7.07 16.65 2.95
C PHE A 92 7.95 17.89 3.12
N ILE A 93 9.13 17.76 3.76
CA ILE A 93 10.08 18.87 3.90
C ILE A 93 10.57 19.34 2.53
N LEU A 94 10.88 18.43 1.60
CA LEU A 94 11.29 18.76 0.23
C LEU A 94 10.21 19.52 -0.55
N LEU A 95 8.94 19.28 -0.23
CA LEU A 95 7.79 19.98 -0.81
C LEU A 95 7.49 21.32 -0.11
N GLY A 96 8.34 21.76 0.81
CA GLY A 96 8.27 23.06 1.48
C GLY A 96 7.46 23.07 2.77
N ILE A 97 7.11 21.91 3.32
CA ILE A 97 6.36 21.82 4.58
C ILE A 97 7.33 22.00 5.75
N GLU A 98 6.95 22.79 6.75
CA GLU A 98 7.75 22.99 7.96
C GLU A 98 8.02 21.66 8.67
N LYS A 99 9.26 21.46 9.12
CA LYS A 99 9.73 20.22 9.77
C LYS A 99 8.79 19.71 10.86
N ASN A 100 8.35 20.60 11.76
CA ASN A 100 7.50 20.21 12.90
C ASN A 100 6.16 19.65 12.41
N THR A 101 5.53 20.33 11.44
CA THR A 101 4.28 19.91 10.83
C THR A 101 4.44 18.62 10.02
N ALA A 102 5.53 18.47 9.27
CA ALA A 102 5.83 17.25 8.52
C ALA A 102 5.97 16.02 9.42
N VAL A 103 6.65 16.15 10.55
CA VAL A 103 6.80 15.09 11.56
C VAL A 103 5.44 14.74 12.17
N ALA A 104 4.69 15.74 12.64
CA ALA A 104 3.38 15.53 13.24
C ALA A 104 2.41 14.84 12.27
N ALA A 105 2.34 15.34 11.02
CA ALA A 105 1.47 14.78 10.00
C ALA A 105 1.85 13.34 9.65
N THR A 106 3.15 13.04 9.56
CA THR A 106 3.63 11.68 9.30
C THR A 106 3.23 10.73 10.41
N LEU A 107 3.51 11.08 11.67
CA LEU A 107 3.21 10.22 12.81
C LEU A 107 1.71 9.94 12.96
N VAL A 108 0.86 10.97 12.79
CA VAL A 108 -0.59 10.81 12.86
C VAL A 108 -1.12 9.97 11.70
N THR A 109 -0.65 10.24 10.47
CA THR A 109 -1.01 9.44 9.29
C THR A 109 -0.65 7.96 9.51
N ARG A 110 0.55 7.71 10.00
CA ARG A 110 1.06 6.36 10.26
C ARG A 110 0.30 5.68 11.38
N PHE A 111 -0.01 6.39 12.45
CA PHE A 111 -0.85 5.84 13.50
C PHE A 111 -2.20 5.36 12.94
N ILE A 112 -2.85 6.17 12.10
CA ILE A 112 -4.12 5.80 11.46
C ILE A 112 -3.95 4.56 10.58
N THR A 113 -2.98 4.55 9.67
CA THR A 113 -2.81 3.44 8.71
C THR A 113 -2.40 2.14 9.41
N VAL A 114 -1.44 2.21 10.33
CA VAL A 114 -0.92 1.03 11.03
C VAL A 114 -1.96 0.42 11.95
N VAL A 115 -2.72 1.24 12.68
CA VAL A 115 -3.80 0.72 13.54
C VAL A 115 -4.90 0.10 12.68
N PHE A 116 -5.28 0.74 11.58
CA PHE A 116 -6.25 0.19 10.64
C PHE A 116 -5.80 -1.16 10.07
N GLU A 117 -4.57 -1.24 9.56
CA GLU A 117 -3.99 -2.47 9.02
C GLU A 117 -3.90 -3.57 10.08
N ALA A 118 -3.47 -3.23 11.30
CA ALA A 118 -3.39 -4.18 12.40
C ALA A 118 -4.76 -4.75 12.76
N ILE A 119 -5.79 -3.91 12.89
CA ILE A 119 -7.16 -4.34 13.22
C ILE A 119 -7.72 -5.21 12.10
N LEU A 120 -7.62 -4.74 10.85
CA LEU A 120 -8.23 -5.42 9.70
C LEU A 120 -7.55 -6.76 9.44
N THR A 121 -6.21 -6.77 9.40
CA THR A 121 -5.42 -7.99 9.20
C THR A 121 -5.61 -8.99 10.34
N SER A 122 -5.65 -8.51 11.60
CA SER A 122 -5.91 -9.38 12.74
C SER A 122 -7.31 -9.98 12.69
N SER A 123 -8.33 -9.19 12.32
CA SER A 123 -9.71 -9.67 12.22
C SER A 123 -9.85 -10.78 11.18
N ILE A 124 -9.24 -10.59 9.99
CA ILE A 124 -9.24 -11.61 8.93
C ILE A 124 -8.42 -12.84 9.37
N SER A 125 -7.22 -12.62 9.92
CA SER A 125 -6.33 -13.72 10.31
C SER A 125 -6.92 -14.58 11.43
N LEU A 126 -7.59 -13.98 12.42
CA LEU A 126 -8.22 -14.72 13.51
C LEU A 126 -9.46 -15.50 13.03
N THR A 127 -10.24 -14.94 12.09
CA THR A 127 -11.45 -15.60 11.59
C THR A 127 -11.13 -16.78 10.66
N PHE A 128 -10.16 -16.63 9.77
CA PHE A 128 -9.81 -17.66 8.78
C PHE A 128 -8.62 -18.53 9.22
N GLY A 129 -7.57 -17.93 9.79
CA GLY A 129 -6.33 -18.63 10.17
C GLY A 129 -6.48 -19.57 11.36
N ILE A 130 -7.30 -19.22 12.36
CA ILE A 130 -7.60 -20.16 13.46
C ILE A 130 -8.38 -21.37 12.93
N ARG A 131 -9.29 -21.17 11.97
CA ARG A 131 -10.04 -22.28 11.37
C ARG A 131 -9.14 -23.22 10.59
N SER A 132 -8.18 -22.71 9.82
CA SER A 132 -7.24 -23.57 9.08
C SER A 132 -6.34 -24.37 10.02
N ILE A 133 -5.80 -23.75 11.07
CA ILE A 133 -4.94 -24.43 12.05
C ILE A 133 -5.72 -25.50 12.83
N LEU A 134 -6.97 -25.21 13.23
CA LEU A 134 -7.82 -26.18 13.93
C LEU A 134 -8.21 -27.38 13.05
N VAL A 135 -8.38 -27.18 11.74
CA VAL A 135 -8.62 -28.27 10.77
C VAL A 135 -7.38 -29.15 10.62
N GLU A 136 -6.19 -28.54 10.61
CA GLU A 136 -4.92 -29.25 10.47
C GLU A 136 -4.56 -30.05 11.73
N LEU A 137 -4.86 -29.52 12.93
CA LEU A 137 -4.66 -30.22 14.21
C LEU A 137 -5.64 -31.38 14.47
N LYS A 138 -6.76 -31.42 13.75
CA LYS A 138 -7.77 -32.51 13.87
C LYS A 138 -7.50 -33.66 12.89
N LYS A 139 -6.47 -33.54 12.06
CA LYS A 139 -6.07 -34.52 11.04
C LYS A 139 -4.88 -35.33 11.51
#